data_AF-A0A9P8G963-F1
#
_entry.id   AF-A0A9P8G963-F1
#
_cell.length_a   1.000
_cell.length_b   1.000
_cell.length_c   1.000
_cell.angle_alpha   90.00
_cell.angle_beta   90.00
_cell.angle_gamma   90.00
#
_symmetry.space_group_name_H-M   'P 1'
#
loop_
_entity.id
_entity.type
_entity.pdbx_description
1 polymer ?
#
loop_
_entity_poly.entity_id
_entity_poly.type
_entity_poly.pdbx_seq_one_letter_code
_entity_poly.pdbx_strand_id
1 'polypeptide(L)'
;MFAEVANYANDAAAVEKSLRLLQALVQIAAGTTSSAADAKTWNMARGQFALARRYLRLFKWIDFSQSTQQAFVSSEPDPSRRILKTAKNALLALYFFMEMFCITNAMNITHSPFLVSLQHHALQIWFFAISVSFLSTCYEFLTFSTSSATKPQLYTNLVIDCCDILIPGSAVNWIPASPVTVGIASSISSLIVGKQIWERVQMEARQKEQRKREKAARKVRFDAGTKASGDEKEEAGKNEEMKGGNNGVVNGSVKALVNAVGDGNGNVKKRSKQA
;
A
#
# COMPACT_ATOMS: atom_id res chain seq x y z
N MET A 1 19.73 9.13 6.62
CA MET A 1 20.23 8.24 5.56
C MET A 1 19.89 6.76 5.79
N PHE A 2 20.53 6.01 6.70
CA PHE A 2 20.24 4.56 6.84
C PHE A 2 18.76 4.23 7.17
N ALA A 3 18.13 5.00 8.05
CA ALA A 3 16.71 4.83 8.38
C ALA A 3 15.79 5.08 7.17
N GLU A 4 16.11 6.05 6.33
CA GLU A 4 15.30 6.38 5.14
C GLU A 4 15.41 5.28 4.08
N VAL A 5 16.62 4.77 3.87
CA VAL A 5 16.86 3.62 2.98
C VAL A 5 16.15 2.38 3.51
N ALA A 6 16.19 2.13 4.82
CA ALA A 6 15.47 1.03 5.44
C ALA A 6 13.95 1.17 5.27
N ASN A 7 13.39 2.37 5.42
CA ASN A 7 11.97 2.61 5.16
C ASN A 7 11.59 2.26 3.73
N TYR A 8 12.41 2.67 2.75
CA TYR A 8 12.19 2.36 1.34
C TYR A 8 12.31 0.87 1.05
N ALA A 9 13.33 0.20 1.57
CA ALA A 9 13.52 -1.24 1.38
C ALA A 9 12.42 -2.10 2.02
N ASN A 10 11.75 -1.59 3.05
CA ASN A 10 10.62 -2.26 3.70
C ASN A 10 9.27 -2.06 2.97
N ASP A 11 9.20 -1.23 1.93
CA ASP A 11 8.00 -1.05 1.11
C ASP A 11 8.05 -1.97 -0.12
N ALA A 12 7.07 -2.86 -0.27
CA ALA A 12 7.06 -3.83 -1.36
C ALA A 12 6.98 -3.19 -2.76
N ALA A 13 6.33 -2.02 -2.89
CA ALA A 13 6.25 -1.31 -4.16
C ALA A 13 7.59 -0.63 -4.51
N ALA A 14 8.30 -0.10 -3.51
CA ALA A 14 9.64 0.43 -3.66
C ALA A 14 10.64 -0.65 -4.12
N VAL A 15 10.59 -1.84 -3.52
CA VAL A 15 11.41 -2.98 -3.93
C VAL A 15 11.07 -3.42 -5.36
N GLU A 16 9.79 -3.52 -5.71
CA GLU A 16 9.37 -3.87 -7.08
C GLU A 16 9.91 -2.88 -8.12
N LYS A 17 9.87 -1.58 -7.85
CA LYS A 17 10.42 -0.56 -8.75
C LYS A 17 11.93 -0.57 -8.81
N SER A 18 12.62 -0.85 -7.71
CA SER A 18 14.07 -1.05 -7.71
C SER A 18 14.46 -2.23 -8.60
N LEU A 19 13.74 -3.34 -8.49
CA LEU A 19 13.93 -4.51 -9.36
C LEU A 19 13.66 -4.18 -10.83
N ARG A 20 12.66 -3.33 -11.11
CA ARG A 20 12.38 -2.88 -12.48
C ARG A 20 13.53 -2.07 -13.07
N LEU A 21 14.12 -1.17 -12.27
CA LEU A 21 15.29 -0.41 -12.68
C LEU A 21 16.48 -1.34 -12.95
N LEU A 22 16.76 -2.29 -12.06
CA LEU A 22 17.83 -3.28 -12.27
C LEU A 22 17.60 -4.13 -13.53
N GLN A 23 16.37 -4.60 -13.75
CA GLN A 23 15.97 -5.32 -14.96
C GLN A 23 16.24 -4.49 -16.23
N ALA A 24 15.98 -3.18 -16.17
CA ALA A 24 16.15 -2.26 -17.29
C ALA A 24 17.63 -1.97 -17.57
N LEU A 25 18.44 -1.74 -16.53
CA LEU A 25 19.89 -1.54 -16.66
C LEU A 25 20.59 -2.77 -17.26
N VAL A 26 20.20 -3.96 -16.78
CA VAL A 26 20.73 -5.22 -17.32
C VAL A 26 20.27 -5.47 -18.75
N GLN A 27 19.05 -5.06 -19.12
CA GLN A 27 18.58 -5.10 -20.52
C GLN A 27 19.44 -4.21 -21.43
N ILE A 28 19.81 -3.02 -20.96
CA ILE A 28 20.71 -2.12 -21.70
C ILE A 28 22.08 -2.77 -21.85
N ALA A 29 22.67 -3.28 -20.77
CA ALA A 29 23.96 -3.97 -20.79
C ALA A 29 23.98 -5.18 -21.75
N ALA A 30 22.90 -5.96 -21.78
CA ALA A 30 22.74 -7.07 -22.72
C ALA A 30 22.71 -6.62 -24.18
N GLY A 31 22.18 -5.42 -24.46
CA GLY A 31 22.08 -4.87 -25.82
C GLY A 31 23.31 -4.08 -26.28
N THR A 32 24.22 -3.73 -25.37
CA THR A 32 25.44 -2.95 -25.70
C THR A 32 26.73 -3.76 -25.65
N THR A 33 26.71 -4.95 -25.04
CA THR A 33 27.91 -5.83 -25.04
C THR A 33 28.21 -6.40 -26.43
N SER A 34 29.50 -6.47 -26.76
CA SER A 34 29.99 -7.08 -28.00
C SER A 34 30.14 -8.60 -27.90
N SER A 35 30.07 -9.16 -26.68
CA SER A 35 30.24 -10.60 -26.42
C SER A 35 28.88 -11.29 -26.31
N ALA A 36 28.64 -12.31 -27.15
CA ALA A 36 27.42 -13.12 -27.09
C ALA A 36 27.29 -13.88 -25.76
N ALA A 37 28.41 -14.28 -25.15
CA ALA A 37 28.43 -14.95 -23.85
C ALA A 37 27.96 -14.00 -22.73
N ASP A 38 28.44 -12.75 -22.74
CA ASP A 38 28.04 -11.75 -21.76
C ASP A 38 26.56 -11.36 -21.96
N ALA A 39 26.12 -11.21 -23.21
CA ALA A 39 24.73 -10.91 -23.54
C ALA A 39 23.78 -11.98 -22.99
N LYS A 40 24.17 -13.27 -23.07
CA LYS A 40 23.40 -14.38 -22.50
C LYS A 40 23.31 -14.26 -20.97
N THR A 41 24.42 -13.95 -20.30
CA THR A 41 24.47 -13.78 -18.83
C THR A 41 23.60 -12.61 -18.38
N TRP A 42 23.68 -11.46 -19.05
CA TRP A 42 22.81 -10.31 -18.76
C TRP A 42 21.34 -10.64 -19.00
N ASN A 43 20.99 -11.32 -20.10
CA ASN A 43 19.60 -11.74 -20.34
C ASN A 43 19.08 -12.72 -19.28
N MET A 44 19.94 -13.61 -18.75
CA MET A 44 19.59 -14.47 -17.62
C MET A 44 19.27 -13.64 -16.37
N ALA A 45 20.14 -12.70 -16.00
CA ALA A 45 19.92 -11.81 -14.85
C ALA A 45 18.64 -10.95 -15.02
N ARG A 46 18.38 -10.44 -16.23
CA ARG A 46 17.12 -9.77 -16.58
C ARG A 46 15.92 -10.66 -16.31
N GLY A 47 15.98 -11.93 -16.71
CA GLY A 47 14.93 -12.92 -16.46
C GLY A 47 14.65 -13.11 -14.96
N GLN A 48 15.71 -13.19 -14.15
CA GLN A 48 15.58 -13.31 -12.69
C GLN A 48 14.94 -12.08 -12.04
N PHE A 49 15.33 -10.86 -12.43
CA PHE A 49 14.68 -9.65 -11.93
C PHE A 49 13.21 -9.56 -12.36
N ALA A 50 12.90 -9.95 -13.60
CA ALA A 50 11.52 -10.00 -14.09
C ALA A 50 10.68 -11.02 -13.29
N LEU A 51 11.25 -12.18 -12.97
CA LEU A 51 10.61 -13.21 -12.13
C LEU A 51 10.38 -12.71 -10.70
N ALA A 52 11.38 -12.09 -10.07
CA ALA A 52 11.27 -11.48 -8.73
C ALA A 52 10.10 -10.48 -8.66
N ARG A 53 9.93 -9.65 -9.69
CA ARG A 53 8.81 -8.70 -9.79
C ARG A 53 7.46 -9.37 -9.98
N ARG A 54 7.40 -10.56 -10.62
CA ARG A 54 6.14 -11.32 -10.74
C ARG A 54 5.67 -11.80 -9.37
N TYR A 55 6.57 -12.26 -8.50
CA TYR A 55 6.21 -12.64 -7.13
C TYR A 55 5.61 -11.48 -6.33
N LEU A 56 6.23 -10.28 -6.39
CA LEU A 56 5.71 -9.09 -5.68
C LEU A 56 4.36 -8.59 -6.22
N ARG A 57 3.96 -9.00 -7.42
CA ARG A 57 2.72 -8.57 -8.08
C ARG A 57 1.66 -9.67 -8.15
N LEU A 58 1.95 -10.87 -7.65
CA LEU A 58 1.12 -12.08 -7.83
C LEU A 58 -0.36 -11.87 -7.44
N PHE A 59 -0.61 -11.15 -6.36
CA PHE A 59 -1.96 -10.86 -5.86
C PHE A 59 -2.43 -9.43 -6.12
N LYS A 60 -1.68 -8.62 -6.88
CA LYS A 60 -2.08 -7.22 -7.16
C LYS A 60 -3.38 -7.09 -7.95
N TRP A 61 -3.82 -8.15 -8.62
CA TRP A 61 -5.13 -8.16 -9.27
C TRP A 61 -6.27 -7.85 -8.28
N ILE A 62 -6.12 -8.21 -7.00
CA ILE A 62 -7.11 -7.93 -5.95
C ILE A 62 -7.21 -6.42 -5.71
N ASP A 63 -6.07 -5.74 -5.54
CA ASP A 63 -6.02 -4.28 -5.32
C ASP A 63 -6.66 -3.52 -6.48
N PHE A 64 -6.36 -3.93 -7.71
CA PHE A 64 -6.94 -3.33 -8.90
C PHE A 64 -8.42 -3.68 -9.08
N SER A 65 -8.87 -4.87 -8.65
CA SER A 65 -10.29 -5.23 -8.65
C SER A 65 -11.07 -4.37 -7.65
N GLN A 66 -10.54 -4.20 -6.43
CA GLN A 66 -11.12 -3.28 -5.45
C GLN A 66 -11.15 -1.84 -5.96
N SER A 67 -10.06 -1.37 -6.58
CA SER A 67 -9.97 -0.03 -7.18
C SER A 67 -10.96 0.16 -8.34
N THR A 68 -11.26 -0.91 -9.08
CA THR A 68 -12.27 -0.93 -10.13
C THR A 68 -13.66 -0.76 -9.54
N GLN A 69 -14.00 -1.53 -8.50
CA GLN A 69 -15.30 -1.42 -7.83
C GLN A 69 -15.50 -0.03 -7.22
N GLN A 70 -14.48 0.50 -6.52
CA GLN A 70 -14.52 1.85 -5.95
C GLN A 70 -14.70 2.93 -7.01
N ALA A 71 -14.00 2.82 -8.15
CA ALA A 71 -14.18 3.76 -9.26
C ALA A 71 -15.58 3.65 -9.88
N PHE A 72 -16.10 2.43 -10.04
CA PHE A 72 -17.41 2.19 -10.63
C PHE A 72 -18.54 2.79 -9.80
N VAL A 73 -18.51 2.61 -8.48
CA VAL A 73 -19.53 3.15 -7.55
C VAL A 73 -19.26 4.59 -7.12
N SER A 74 -18.15 5.20 -7.58
CA SER A 74 -17.81 6.56 -7.18
C SER A 74 -18.85 7.57 -7.67
N SER A 75 -19.17 8.53 -6.81
CA SER A 75 -19.98 9.70 -7.13
C SER A 75 -19.16 10.78 -7.87
N GLU A 76 -18.24 10.35 -8.74
CA GLU A 76 -17.48 11.26 -9.60
C GLU A 76 -18.46 12.03 -10.49
N PRO A 77 -18.48 13.38 -10.42
CA PRO A 77 -19.44 14.20 -11.17
C PRO A 77 -19.30 14.03 -12.68
N ASP A 78 -18.08 13.76 -13.15
CA ASP A 78 -17.74 13.57 -14.55
C ASP A 78 -17.81 12.08 -14.94
N PRO A 79 -18.80 11.68 -15.77
CA PRO A 79 -18.96 10.28 -16.19
C PRO A 79 -17.76 9.76 -16.97
N SER A 80 -17.10 10.61 -17.77
CA SER A 80 -15.96 10.20 -18.61
C SER A 80 -14.76 9.84 -17.76
N ARG A 81 -14.44 10.65 -16.74
CA ARG A 81 -13.38 10.35 -15.77
C ARG A 81 -13.66 9.05 -15.03
N ARG A 82 -14.92 8.83 -14.61
CA ARG A 82 -15.31 7.59 -13.94
C ARG A 82 -15.11 6.37 -14.83
N ILE A 83 -15.56 6.43 -16.09
CA ILE A 83 -15.43 5.33 -17.05
C ILE A 83 -13.95 5.04 -17.34
N LEU A 84 -13.13 6.06 -17.63
CA LEU A 84 -11.70 5.89 -17.92
C LEU A 84 -10.94 5.30 -16.73
N LYS A 85 -11.22 5.79 -15.52
CA LYS A 85 -10.61 5.26 -14.27
C LYS A 85 -11.02 3.82 -14.01
N THR A 86 -12.30 3.49 -14.20
CA THR A 86 -12.82 2.13 -14.03
C THR A 86 -12.21 1.18 -15.08
N ALA A 87 -12.20 1.58 -16.35
CA ALA A 87 -11.66 0.78 -17.45
C ALA A 87 -10.16 0.51 -17.27
N LYS A 88 -9.36 1.52 -16.92
CA LYS A 88 -7.93 1.36 -16.63
C LYS A 88 -7.69 0.32 -15.54
N ASN A 89 -8.39 0.45 -14.40
CA ASN A 89 -8.21 -0.45 -13.27
C ASN A 89 -8.71 -1.87 -13.58
N ALA A 90 -9.80 -2.00 -14.35
CA ALA A 90 -10.33 -3.30 -14.77
C ALA A 90 -9.33 -4.05 -15.69
N LEU A 91 -8.74 -3.34 -16.66
CA LEU A 91 -7.72 -3.91 -17.55
C LEU A 91 -6.46 -4.31 -16.78
N LEU A 92 -6.00 -3.49 -15.82
CA LEU A 92 -4.88 -3.85 -14.95
C LEU A 92 -5.19 -5.07 -14.07
N ALA A 93 -6.40 -5.15 -13.51
CA ALA A 93 -6.84 -6.32 -12.74
C ALA A 93 -6.78 -7.59 -13.59
N LEU A 94 -7.32 -7.53 -14.82
CA LEU A 94 -7.31 -8.64 -15.76
C LEU A 94 -5.88 -9.05 -16.18
N TYR A 95 -5.00 -8.08 -16.45
CA TYR A 95 -3.59 -8.34 -16.74
C TYR A 95 -2.90 -9.10 -15.60
N PHE A 96 -3.00 -8.61 -14.36
CA PHE A 96 -2.37 -9.26 -13.22
C PHE A 96 -2.98 -10.63 -12.92
N PHE A 97 -4.29 -10.78 -13.12
CA PHE A 97 -4.98 -12.06 -12.97
C PHE A 97 -4.46 -13.09 -13.97
N MET A 98 -4.23 -12.71 -15.23
CA MET A 98 -3.63 -13.60 -16.23
C MET A 98 -2.15 -13.88 -15.96
N GLU A 99 -1.38 -12.87 -15.52
CA GLU A 99 0.04 -13.02 -15.17
C GLU A 99 0.24 -14.00 -14.02
N MET A 100 -0.72 -14.09 -13.08
CA MET A 100 -0.72 -15.05 -11.97
C MET A 100 -0.59 -16.49 -12.46
N PHE A 101 -1.30 -16.89 -13.53
CA PHE A 101 -1.20 -18.24 -14.08
C PHE A 101 0.11 -18.47 -14.85
N CYS A 102 0.63 -17.40 -15.48
CA CYS A 102 1.85 -17.44 -16.29
C CYS A 102 3.14 -17.57 -15.45
N ILE A 103 3.06 -17.43 -14.11
CA ILE A 103 4.24 -17.52 -13.25
C ILE A 103 4.89 -18.91 -13.27
N THR A 104 4.09 -19.98 -13.41
CA THR A 104 4.58 -21.36 -13.47
C THR A 104 5.50 -21.60 -14.66
N ASN A 105 5.14 -21.05 -15.82
CA ASN A 105 5.97 -21.06 -17.02
C ASN A 105 7.22 -20.18 -16.85
N ALA A 106 7.11 -19.03 -16.17
CA ALA A 106 8.27 -18.17 -15.89
C ALA A 106 9.27 -18.78 -14.90
N MET A 107 8.82 -19.66 -14.01
CA MET A 107 9.68 -20.45 -13.12
C MET A 107 10.32 -21.67 -13.81
N ASN A 108 10.02 -21.91 -15.08
CA ASN A 108 10.49 -23.08 -15.81
C ASN A 108 9.99 -24.42 -15.22
N ILE A 109 8.85 -24.41 -14.52
CA ILE A 109 8.22 -25.62 -13.96
C ILE A 109 7.34 -26.30 -15.00
N THR A 110 6.54 -25.51 -15.71
CA THR A 110 5.63 -25.98 -16.77
C THR A 110 6.06 -25.41 -18.11
N HIS A 111 6.05 -26.23 -19.15
CA HIS A 111 6.31 -25.82 -20.52
C HIS A 111 5.03 -26.07 -21.33
N SER A 112 4.15 -25.07 -21.37
CA SER A 112 2.89 -25.17 -22.11
C SER A 112 2.77 -24.03 -23.11
N PRO A 113 2.50 -24.31 -24.40
CA PRO A 113 2.30 -23.27 -25.40
C PRO A 113 1.09 -22.38 -25.07
N PHE A 114 0.10 -22.92 -24.34
CA PHE A 114 -1.02 -22.13 -23.83
C PHE A 114 -0.56 -21.00 -22.89
N LEU A 115 0.37 -21.28 -21.97
CA LEU A 115 0.86 -20.27 -21.02
C LEU A 115 1.70 -19.19 -21.70
N VAL A 116 2.42 -19.56 -22.77
CA VAL A 116 3.13 -18.59 -23.62
C VAL A 116 2.14 -17.68 -24.35
N SER A 117 1.08 -18.25 -24.94
CA SER A 117 0.02 -17.47 -25.59
C SER A 117 -0.74 -16.59 -24.59
N LEU A 118 -1.08 -17.13 -23.42
CA LEU A 118 -1.74 -16.40 -22.34
C LEU A 118 -0.91 -15.21 -21.88
N GLN A 119 0.41 -15.39 -21.74
CA GLN A 119 1.33 -14.31 -21.41
C GLN A 119 1.35 -13.23 -22.49
N HIS A 120 1.30 -13.61 -23.77
CA HIS A 120 1.22 -12.66 -24.88
C HIS A 120 -0.08 -11.85 -24.84
N HIS A 121 -1.22 -12.49 -24.64
CA HIS A 121 -2.51 -11.80 -24.46
C HIS A 121 -2.53 -10.90 -23.21
N ALA A 122 -1.91 -11.33 -22.11
CA ALA A 122 -1.77 -10.50 -20.92
C ALA A 122 -1.00 -9.20 -21.23
N LEU A 123 0.06 -9.27 -22.05
CA LEU A 123 0.81 -8.08 -22.47
C LEU A 123 -0.02 -7.16 -23.38
N GLN A 124 -0.87 -7.71 -24.26
CA GLN A 124 -1.80 -6.91 -25.06
C GLN A 124 -2.80 -6.15 -24.18
N ILE A 125 -3.35 -6.80 -23.14
CA ILE A 125 -4.26 -6.16 -22.19
C ILE A 125 -3.54 -5.08 -21.37
N TRP A 126 -2.29 -5.33 -20.97
CA TRP A 126 -1.47 -4.32 -20.30
C TRP A 126 -1.23 -3.09 -21.18
N PHE A 127 -0.98 -3.29 -22.48
CA PHE A 127 -0.90 -2.20 -23.45
C PHE A 127 -2.18 -1.37 -23.46
N PHE A 128 -3.35 -2.01 -23.60
CA PHE A 128 -4.63 -1.29 -23.59
C PHE A 128 -4.88 -0.55 -22.27
N ALA A 129 -4.47 -1.12 -21.13
CA ALA A 129 -4.58 -0.45 -19.84
C ALA A 129 -3.79 0.86 -19.81
N ILE A 130 -2.55 0.86 -20.34
CA ILE A 130 -1.72 2.07 -20.44
C ILE A 130 -2.35 3.04 -21.44
N SER A 131 -2.88 2.58 -22.58
CA SER A 131 -3.56 3.45 -23.55
C SER A 131 -4.76 4.17 -22.95
N VAL A 132 -5.55 3.49 -22.10
CA VAL A 132 -6.65 4.14 -21.35
C VAL A 132 -6.12 5.12 -20.31
N SER A 133 -5.00 4.82 -19.64
CA SER A 133 -4.31 5.76 -18.73
C SER A 133 -3.85 7.03 -19.44
N PHE A 134 -3.25 6.85 -20.61
CA PHE A 134 -2.80 7.94 -21.47
C PHE A 134 -3.98 8.81 -21.91
N LEU A 135 -5.07 8.17 -22.39
CA LEU A 135 -6.28 8.88 -22.78
C LEU A 135 -6.91 9.64 -21.60
N SER A 136 -6.89 9.05 -20.40
CA SER A 136 -7.31 9.73 -19.17
C SER A 136 -6.47 10.98 -18.91
N THR A 137 -5.15 10.88 -18.99
CA THR A 137 -4.25 12.03 -18.78
C THR A 137 -4.47 13.12 -19.84
N CYS A 138 -4.65 12.74 -21.11
CA CYS A 138 -4.98 13.67 -22.19
C CYS A 138 -6.33 14.36 -21.96
N TYR A 139 -7.35 13.61 -21.50
CA TYR A 139 -8.64 14.18 -21.14
C TYR A 139 -8.52 15.19 -19.99
N GLU A 140 -7.71 14.90 -18.97
CA GLU A 140 -7.44 15.83 -17.87
C GLU A 140 -6.69 17.09 -18.33
N PHE A 141 -5.82 16.98 -19.32
CA PHE A 141 -5.19 18.14 -19.96
C PHE A 141 -6.19 19.02 -20.70
N LEU A 142 -7.10 18.42 -21.47
CA LEU A 142 -8.14 19.15 -22.20
C LEU A 142 -9.15 19.82 -21.26
N THR A 143 -9.42 19.17 -20.12
CA THR A 143 -10.33 19.68 -19.08
C THR A 143 -9.57 20.26 -17.89
N PHE A 144 -8.38 20.81 -18.11
CA PHE A 144 -7.50 21.28 -17.03
C PHE A 144 -8.19 22.27 -16.08
N SER A 145 -9.06 23.14 -16.62
CA SER A 145 -9.83 24.12 -15.83
C SER A 145 -10.72 23.50 -14.74
N THR A 146 -11.10 22.23 -14.90
CA THR A 146 -11.91 21.47 -13.93
C THR A 146 -11.12 20.35 -13.25
N SER A 147 -9.83 20.20 -13.57
CA SER A 147 -8.99 19.16 -13.01
C SER A 147 -8.46 19.54 -11.63
N SER A 148 -8.48 18.59 -10.70
CA SER A 148 -7.83 18.71 -9.39
C SER A 148 -6.32 18.45 -9.45
N ALA A 149 -5.82 17.94 -10.57
CA ALA A 149 -4.41 17.61 -10.76
C ALA A 149 -3.57 18.84 -11.13
N THR A 150 -2.33 18.87 -10.64
CA THR A 150 -1.39 19.94 -11.00
C THR A 150 -0.76 19.69 -12.37
N LYS A 151 -0.42 20.76 -13.12
CA LYS A 151 0.24 20.60 -14.44
C LYS A 151 1.50 19.71 -14.40
N PRO A 152 2.43 19.88 -13.44
CA PRO A 152 3.62 19.02 -13.36
C PRO A 152 3.28 17.54 -13.16
N GLN A 153 2.23 17.24 -12.39
CA GLN A 153 1.75 15.87 -12.17
C GLN A 153 1.22 15.25 -13.47
N LEU A 154 0.45 16.00 -14.25
CA LEU A 154 -0.06 15.55 -15.54
C LEU A 154 1.07 15.28 -16.55
N TYR A 155 2.06 16.17 -16.66
CA TYR A 155 3.23 15.93 -17.51
C TYR A 155 4.01 14.70 -17.07
N THR A 156 4.18 14.52 -15.75
CA THR A 156 4.88 13.35 -15.20
C THR A 156 4.16 12.05 -15.56
N ASN A 157 2.84 12.01 -15.40
CA ASN A 157 2.02 10.85 -15.76
C ASN A 157 2.09 10.56 -17.26
N LEU A 158 2.04 11.59 -18.09
CA LEU A 158 2.15 11.46 -19.54
C LEU A 158 3.50 10.86 -19.96
N VAL A 159 4.60 11.35 -19.39
CA VAL A 159 5.95 10.82 -19.66
C VAL A 159 6.06 9.36 -19.20
N ILE A 160 5.50 9.02 -18.05
CA ILE A 160 5.47 7.63 -17.55
C ILE A 160 4.70 6.74 -18.53
N ASP A 161 3.49 7.12 -18.94
CA ASP A 161 2.65 6.32 -19.84
C ASP A 161 3.32 6.15 -21.21
N CYS A 162 3.95 7.20 -21.77
CA CYS A 162 4.73 7.13 -23.00
C CYS A 162 5.96 6.21 -22.90
N CYS A 163 6.62 6.16 -21.75
CA CYS A 163 7.75 5.26 -21.54
C CYS A 163 7.27 3.80 -21.35
N ASP A 164 6.19 3.63 -20.61
CA ASP A 164 5.69 2.31 -20.21
C ASP A 164 5.00 1.59 -21.37
N ILE A 165 4.36 2.30 -22.31
CA ILE A 165 3.68 1.71 -23.47
C ILE A 165 4.65 0.95 -24.40
N LEU A 166 5.93 1.37 -24.42
CA LEU A 166 6.96 0.72 -25.24
C LEU A 166 7.23 -0.71 -24.78
N ILE A 167 7.03 -1.04 -23.51
CA ILE A 167 7.39 -2.35 -22.95
C ILE A 167 6.44 -3.45 -23.43
N PRO A 168 5.10 -3.37 -23.22
CA PRO A 168 4.20 -4.33 -23.81
C PRO A 168 4.15 -4.16 -25.34
N GLY A 169 4.21 -2.93 -25.86
CA GLY A 169 4.15 -2.66 -27.30
C GLY A 169 5.25 -3.32 -28.11
N SER A 170 6.50 -3.31 -27.62
CA SER A 170 7.60 -4.05 -28.25
C SER A 170 7.47 -5.56 -28.05
N ALA A 171 7.01 -6.00 -26.87
CA ALA A 171 6.90 -7.42 -26.55
C ALA A 171 5.82 -8.15 -27.35
N VAL A 172 4.77 -7.46 -27.78
CA VAL A 172 3.71 -7.99 -28.66
C VAL A 172 3.95 -7.67 -30.15
N ASN A 173 5.11 -7.09 -30.48
CA ASN A 173 5.51 -6.69 -31.84
C ASN A 173 4.61 -5.62 -32.50
N TRP A 174 3.94 -4.76 -31.72
CA TRP A 174 3.20 -3.62 -32.27
C TRP A 174 4.08 -2.38 -32.49
N ILE A 175 5.14 -2.24 -31.71
CA ILE A 175 6.10 -1.13 -31.81
C ILE A 175 7.48 -1.70 -32.09
N PRO A 176 8.14 -1.31 -33.21
CA PRO A 176 9.49 -1.79 -33.55
C PRO A 176 10.55 -1.04 -32.73
N ALA A 177 10.52 -1.20 -31.40
CA ALA A 177 11.50 -0.62 -30.49
C ALA A 177 12.63 -1.61 -30.17
N SER A 178 13.88 -1.14 -30.23
CA SER A 178 15.02 -1.97 -29.86
C SER A 178 15.00 -2.32 -28.36
N PRO A 179 15.58 -3.47 -27.94
CA PRO A 179 15.69 -3.81 -26.52
C PRO A 179 16.39 -2.73 -25.69
N VAL A 180 17.38 -2.02 -26.26
CA VAL A 180 18.06 -0.92 -25.57
C VAL A 180 17.11 0.25 -25.33
N THR A 181 16.35 0.65 -26.35
CA THR A 181 15.34 1.73 -26.26
C THR A 181 14.31 1.43 -25.18
N VAL A 182 13.80 0.21 -25.14
CA VAL A 182 12.83 -0.24 -24.11
C VAL A 182 13.46 -0.23 -22.71
N GLY A 183 14.73 -0.63 -22.60
CA GLY A 183 15.49 -0.54 -21.35
C GLY A 183 15.66 0.90 -20.86
N ILE A 184 15.96 1.85 -21.75
CA ILE A 184 16.08 3.28 -21.40
C ILE A 184 14.74 3.83 -20.94
N ALA A 185 13.67 3.60 -21.70
CA ALA A 185 12.32 4.04 -21.34
C ALA A 185 11.87 3.47 -19.99
N SER A 186 12.07 2.17 -19.77
CA SER A 186 11.77 1.53 -18.49
C SER A 186 12.62 2.09 -17.34
N SER A 187 13.85 2.51 -17.59
CA SER A 187 14.71 3.13 -16.57
C SER A 187 14.18 4.51 -16.17
N ILE A 188 13.83 5.35 -17.15
CA ILE A 188 13.27 6.69 -16.93
C ILE A 188 11.99 6.60 -16.10
N SER A 189 11.02 5.77 -16.51
CA SER A 189 9.76 5.64 -15.77
C SER A 189 9.96 5.06 -14.37
N SER A 190 10.91 4.13 -14.21
CA SER A 190 11.23 3.55 -12.90
C SER A 190 11.86 4.56 -11.94
N LEU A 191 12.72 5.46 -12.42
CA LEU A 191 13.32 6.51 -11.59
C LEU A 191 12.28 7.53 -11.13
N ILE A 192 11.39 7.96 -12.04
CA ILE A 192 10.31 8.89 -11.72
C ILE A 192 9.38 8.29 -10.67
N VAL A 193 8.87 7.08 -10.91
CA VAL A 193 7.95 6.42 -9.96
C VAL A 193 8.68 6.02 -8.67
N GLY A 194 9.95 5.63 -8.75
CA GLY A 194 10.80 5.33 -7.60
C GLY A 194 10.96 6.54 -6.67
N LYS A 195 11.14 7.74 -7.23
CA LYS A 195 11.17 9.00 -6.48
C LYS A 195 9.82 9.31 -5.81
N GLN A 196 8.71 9.15 -6.52
CA GLN A 196 7.37 9.35 -5.94
C GLN A 196 7.11 8.40 -4.76
N ILE A 197 7.53 7.13 -4.89
CA ILE A 197 7.44 6.16 -3.80
C ILE A 197 8.34 6.57 -2.63
N TRP A 198 9.57 7.03 -2.90
CA TRP A 198 10.48 7.50 -1.87
C TRP A 198 9.84 8.61 -1.03
N GLU A 199 9.32 9.65 -1.68
CA GLU A 199 8.66 10.77 -1.01
C GLU A 199 7.47 10.30 -0.16
N ARG A 200 6.62 9.43 -0.70
CA ARG A 200 5.49 8.84 0.05
C ARG A 200 5.96 8.10 1.29
N VAL A 201 6.92 7.19 1.14
CA VAL A 201 7.39 6.32 2.23
C VAL A 201 8.02 7.13 3.36
N GLN A 202 8.81 8.17 3.03
CA GLN A 202 9.37 9.04 4.08
C GLN A 202 8.30 9.87 4.78
N MET A 203 7.27 10.33 4.06
CA MET A 203 6.13 11.02 4.68
C MET A 203 5.37 10.11 5.64
N GLU A 204 5.09 8.88 5.25
CA GLU A 204 4.42 7.90 6.11
C GLU A 204 5.25 7.54 7.35
N ALA A 205 6.56 7.40 7.21
CA ALA A 205 7.47 7.16 8.33
C ALA A 205 7.42 8.32 9.33
N ARG A 206 7.55 9.57 8.86
CA ARG A 206 7.42 10.77 9.69
C ARG A 206 6.06 10.86 10.40
N GLN A 207 4.97 10.56 9.69
CA GLN A 207 3.62 10.55 10.28
C GLN A 207 3.45 9.45 11.34
N LYS A 208 4.06 8.28 11.15
CA LYS A 208 4.03 7.20 12.15
C LYS A 208 4.80 7.60 13.41
N GLU A 209 5.95 8.26 13.26
CA GLU A 209 6.72 8.79 14.38
C GLU A 209 5.97 9.89 15.13
N GLN A 210 5.35 10.83 14.41
CA GLN A 210 4.54 11.87 15.01
C GLN A 210 3.35 11.29 15.79
N ARG A 211 2.62 10.33 15.21
CA ARG A 211 1.53 9.62 15.89
C ARG A 211 2.00 8.87 17.15
N LYS A 212 3.21 8.30 17.13
CA LYS A 212 3.81 7.66 18.31
C LYS A 212 4.12 8.69 19.40
N ARG A 213 4.70 9.84 19.05
CA ARG A 213 5.00 10.95 19.98
C ARG A 213 3.73 11.53 20.59
N GLU A 214 2.69 11.74 19.79
CA GLU A 214 1.39 12.22 20.27
C GLU A 214 0.75 11.24 21.27
N LYS A 215 0.80 9.94 21.00
CA LYS A 215 0.32 8.90 21.93
C LYS A 215 1.12 8.89 23.24
N ALA A 216 2.44 9.00 23.17
CA ALA A 216 3.30 9.10 24.35
C ALA A 216 2.98 10.34 25.19
N ALA A 217 2.82 11.51 24.54
CA ALA A 217 2.46 12.75 25.21
C ALA A 217 1.06 12.72 25.84
N ARG A 218 0.10 12.02 25.21
CA ARG A 218 -1.23 11.78 25.80
C ARG A 218 -1.15 10.89 27.04
N LYS A 219 -0.35 9.82 26.97
CA LYS A 219 -0.12 8.94 28.12
C LYS A 219 0.51 9.69 29.30
N VAL A 220 1.57 10.47 29.05
CA VAL A 220 2.21 11.27 30.10
C VAL A 220 1.23 12.27 30.73
N ARG A 221 0.38 12.93 29.93
CA ARG A 221 -0.67 13.83 30.47
C ARG A 221 -1.71 13.10 31.30
N PHE A 222 -2.12 11.90 30.89
CA PHE A 222 -3.05 11.07 31.65
C PHE A 222 -2.47 10.61 32.99
N ASP A 223 -1.22 10.14 32.97
CA ASP A 223 -0.50 9.69 34.18
C ASP A 223 -0.28 10.86 35.15
N ALA A 224 0.06 12.06 34.64
CA ALA A 224 0.19 13.26 35.44
C ALA A 224 -1.13 13.71 36.09
N GLY A 225 -2.24 13.66 35.34
CA GLY A 225 -3.57 13.98 35.88
C GLY A 225 -4.05 13.00 36.95
N THR A 226 -3.70 11.71 36.80
CA THR A 226 -4.04 10.68 37.80
C THR A 226 -3.24 10.87 39.08
N LYS A 227 -1.97 11.26 38.98
CA LYS A 227 -1.14 11.63 40.15
C LYS A 227 -1.68 12.86 40.87
N ALA A 228 -1.97 13.95 40.15
CA ALA A 228 -2.52 15.16 40.75
C ALA A 228 -3.85 14.91 41.50
N SER A 229 -4.75 14.09 40.94
CA SER A 229 -5.99 13.72 41.64
C SER A 229 -5.77 12.80 42.84
N GLY A 230 -4.71 11.99 42.84
CA GLY A 230 -4.29 11.19 43.99
C GLY A 230 -3.74 12.07 45.12
N ASP A 231 -2.86 13.01 44.78
CA ASP A 231 -2.25 13.95 45.71
C ASP A 231 -3.30 14.87 46.35
N GLU A 232 -4.29 15.37 45.58
CA GLU A 232 -5.42 16.14 46.11
C GLU A 232 -6.28 15.35 47.11
N LYS A 233 -6.50 14.05 46.88
CA LYS A 233 -7.24 13.18 47.81
C LYS A 233 -6.44 12.89 49.08
N GLU A 234 -5.12 12.75 48.97
CA GLU A 234 -4.24 12.52 50.12
C GLU A 234 -4.10 13.78 50.99
N GLU A 235 -4.04 14.97 50.37
CA GLU A 235 -4.06 16.26 51.08
C GLU A 235 -5.43 16.56 51.72
N ALA A 236 -6.55 16.22 51.06
CA ALA A 236 -7.88 16.36 51.64
C ALA A 236 -8.07 15.46 52.88
N GLY A 237 -7.60 14.20 52.82
CA GLY A 237 -7.66 13.27 53.96
C GLY A 237 -6.84 13.73 55.17
N LYS A 238 -5.65 14.31 54.93
CA LYS A 238 -4.81 14.88 56.00
C LYS A 238 -5.42 16.12 56.65
N ASN A 239 -6.09 16.98 55.86
CA ASN A 239 -6.78 18.16 56.39
C ASN A 239 -8.06 17.81 57.19
N GLU A 240 -8.72 16.69 56.89
CA GLU A 240 -9.85 16.18 57.69
C GLU A 240 -9.37 15.55 59.01
N GLU A 241 -8.27 14.78 59.02
CA GLU A 241 -7.70 14.24 60.27
C GLU A 241 -7.21 15.34 61.23
N MET A 242 -6.68 16.46 60.73
CA MET A 242 -6.25 17.59 61.56
C MET A 242 -7.41 18.42 62.16
N LYS A 243 -8.64 18.29 61.63
CA LYS A 243 -9.85 18.95 62.17
C LYS A 243 -10.67 18.08 63.13
N GLY A 244 -10.38 16.78 63.25
CA GLY A 244 -11.08 15.85 64.14
C GLY A 244 -10.59 15.80 65.59
N GLY A 245 -9.59 16.61 65.95
CA GLY A 245 -8.89 16.53 67.23
C GLY A 245 -9.35 17.51 68.31
N ASN A 246 -10.65 17.76 68.52
CA ASN A 246 -11.14 18.23 69.83
C ASN A 246 -12.68 18.14 69.96
N ASN A 247 -13.17 17.13 70.66
CA ASN A 247 -14.15 17.25 71.75
C ASN A 247 -14.75 15.87 72.05
N GLY A 248 -14.52 15.42 73.29
CA GLY A 248 -15.18 14.26 73.85
C GLY A 248 -16.61 14.53 74.31
N VAL A 249 -17.31 13.41 74.49
CA VAL A 249 -18.57 13.19 75.24
C VAL A 249 -19.82 13.77 74.53
N VAL A 250 -20.98 13.12 74.36
CA VAL A 250 -21.78 12.20 75.19
C VAL A 250 -22.83 11.45 74.31
N ASN A 251 -23.09 10.17 74.64
CA ASN A 251 -24.26 9.29 74.39
C ASN A 251 -25.01 9.23 73.04
N GLY A 252 -25.35 7.98 72.66
CA GLY A 252 -26.67 7.71 72.08
C GLY A 252 -26.80 6.47 71.20
N SER A 253 -26.81 5.28 71.81
CA SER A 253 -27.66 4.12 71.46
C SER A 253 -27.79 3.58 70.01
N VAL A 254 -27.41 2.29 69.88
CA VAL A 254 -28.11 1.21 69.13
C VAL A 254 -27.90 1.24 67.59
N LYS A 255 -27.47 0.19 66.88
CA LYS A 255 -27.75 -1.25 66.98
C LYS A 255 -26.69 -2.05 66.23
N ALA A 256 -26.30 -3.17 66.84
CA ALA A 256 -25.59 -4.26 66.18
C ALA A 256 -26.56 -5.17 65.40
N LEU A 257 -25.95 -6.01 64.56
CA LEU A 257 -26.27 -7.40 64.22
C LEU A 257 -26.77 -7.74 62.81
N VAL A 258 -26.21 -8.87 62.34
CA VAL A 258 -26.64 -9.83 61.31
C VAL A 258 -26.02 -9.61 59.92
N ASN A 259 -25.36 -10.56 59.26
CA ASN A 259 -24.87 -11.90 59.60
C ASN A 259 -23.84 -12.33 58.53
N ALA A 260 -22.95 -13.23 58.92
CA ALA A 260 -22.13 -14.05 58.03
C ALA A 260 -22.84 -15.38 57.68
N VAL A 261 -22.28 -16.10 56.70
CA VAL A 261 -22.54 -17.52 56.31
C VAL A 261 -23.81 -17.70 55.46
N GLY A 262 -23.88 -18.43 54.34
CA GLY A 262 -23.04 -19.44 53.68
C GLY A 262 -23.98 -20.29 52.79
N ASP A 263 -23.42 -21.07 51.86
CA ASP A 263 -24.10 -22.01 50.93
C ASP A 263 -25.04 -21.40 49.88
N GLY A 264 -25.13 -21.85 48.64
CA GLY A 264 -24.72 -23.12 48.05
C GLY A 264 -25.86 -23.56 47.09
N ASN A 265 -25.47 -23.96 45.88
CA ASN A 265 -26.24 -24.81 44.96
C ASN A 265 -27.33 -24.16 44.06
N GLY A 266 -27.40 -24.67 42.81
CA GLY A 266 -28.69 -24.89 42.16
C GLY A 266 -28.99 -24.18 40.82
N ASN A 267 -28.50 -24.80 39.74
CA ASN A 267 -29.25 -25.08 38.49
C ASN A 267 -29.86 -23.97 37.60
N VAL A 268 -29.32 -23.93 36.37
CA VAL A 268 -30.02 -24.20 35.08
C VAL A 268 -31.30 -23.41 34.76
N LYS A 269 -31.24 -22.61 33.67
CA LYS A 269 -32.09 -22.83 32.49
C LYS A 269 -31.61 -22.11 31.21
N LYS A 270 -31.52 -22.93 30.16
CA LYS A 270 -31.40 -22.60 28.73
C LYS A 270 -32.60 -21.82 28.19
N ARG A 271 -32.35 -21.15 27.06
CA ARG A 271 -33.20 -20.82 25.87
C ARG A 271 -33.23 -19.30 25.63
N SER A 272 -33.28 -18.75 24.42
CA SER A 272 -33.06 -19.19 23.04
C SER A 272 -33.36 -17.96 22.16
N LYS A 273 -32.59 -17.78 21.08
CA LYS A 273 -32.95 -17.25 19.75
C LYS A 273 -33.91 -16.06 19.56
N GLN A 274 -33.46 -15.20 18.62
CA GLN A 274 -34.19 -14.45 17.58
C GLN A 274 -34.88 -13.15 17.99
N ALA A 275 -34.40 -12.03 17.42
CA ALA A 275 -34.83 -11.57 16.09
C ALA A 275 -33.62 -11.04 15.33
#